data_AF-A0A1L8D9T1-F1
#
_entry.id   AF-A0A1L8D9T1-F1
#
_cell.length_a   1.000
_cell.length_b   1.000
_cell.length_c   1.000
_cell.angle_alpha   90.00
_cell.angle_beta   90.00
_cell.angle_gamma   90.00
#
_symmetry.space_group_name_H-M   'P 1'
#
loop_
_entity.id
_entity.type
_entity.pdbx_description
1 polymer ?
#
loop_
_entity_poly.entity_id
_entity_poly.type
_entity_poly.pdbx_seq_one_letter_code
_entity_poly.pdbx_strand_id
1 'polypeptide(L)'
;MLRGIDRGHFIFLLLFANGLFVVQANDYDYEYIDDKSAGDQIVSNEDVELLRPQRVNHDTINEYDHHDTDTIFQNAPPQVHCIHRDRGRLCDCGFRNEEAVLPIMMGSIAHVTVSNCKFVRVLNGTFSALTILTRVSFVNIEDLVLDENSLSFQRASLQLRVSLSFENVIIEQIPSHAINGFIDGLVFERCRIGHISPFAVTGIRLRLEAFAIRDTFISRIEHQAFKKFSCTTFQINNCTIRGQLPSRSFYDLDVTTSLHISNNNFTSRMHSIAFDLQVVSNVGIFRNYFGGLSGQSFVMSTINMPFITDNNISIADPRAFARIVVEREVQRRLNEPMFLDFSRNQFDTPDWPQPLQFAPEFRLIFTRNQFINPTTCAQLNRIRDNEFFNLFSSEIFFRLTDYMIDSGSGEINGRNDVFSFAYITENFCIETSYFWWIILGIILFLLLLLVIFMVLLCVWWRKQKEKRRLEVIQPEGKTYRETQIVMQIENHGLLKTDL
;
A
#
# COMPACT_ATOMS: atom_id res chain seq x y z
N MET A 1 -42.24 -18.26 -36.32
CA MET A 1 -42.70 -19.66 -36.46
C MET A 1 -42.35 -20.35 -35.15
N LEU A 2 -43.37 -20.53 -34.28
CA LEU A 2 -43.49 -21.41 -33.09
C LEU A 2 -42.28 -21.42 -32.12
N ARG A 3 -42.23 -20.74 -30.97
CA ARG A 3 -43.15 -20.66 -29.80
C ARG A 3 -43.48 -22.04 -29.19
N GLY A 4 -42.93 -22.27 -27.98
CA GLY A 4 -43.49 -23.13 -26.94
C GLY A 4 -43.05 -24.59 -26.95
N ILE A 5 -42.09 -24.95 -26.08
CA ILE A 5 -42.10 -26.27 -25.43
C ILE A 5 -41.85 -26.06 -23.93
N ASP A 6 -42.71 -26.73 -23.18
CA ASP A 6 -43.11 -26.47 -21.81
C ASP A 6 -42.07 -26.75 -20.73
N ARG A 7 -42.18 -25.91 -19.69
CA ARG A 7 -41.82 -26.23 -18.30
C ARG A 7 -42.52 -27.53 -17.90
N GLY A 8 -41.78 -28.63 -17.81
CA GLY A 8 -42.42 -29.90 -17.52
C GLY A 8 -41.60 -31.00 -16.87
N HIS A 9 -40.29 -30.88 -16.60
CA HIS A 9 -39.50 -32.05 -16.12
C HIS A 9 -38.54 -31.80 -14.95
N PHE A 10 -38.81 -30.82 -14.08
CA PHE A 10 -37.93 -30.53 -12.92
C PHE A 10 -38.38 -31.11 -11.56
N ILE A 11 -39.42 -31.97 -11.51
CA ILE A 11 -40.03 -32.43 -10.24
C ILE A 11 -39.78 -33.92 -9.93
N PHE A 12 -38.94 -34.63 -10.69
CA PHE A 12 -38.73 -36.08 -10.45
C PHE A 12 -37.42 -36.47 -9.75
N LEU A 13 -36.55 -35.52 -9.40
CA LEU A 13 -35.24 -35.80 -8.78
C LEU A 13 -35.12 -35.38 -7.30
N LEU A 14 -36.21 -34.99 -6.65
CA LEU A 14 -36.20 -34.49 -5.26
C LEU A 14 -36.76 -35.49 -4.21
N LEU A 15 -37.10 -36.72 -4.58
CA LEU A 15 -37.78 -37.67 -3.69
C LEU A 15 -36.91 -38.82 -3.11
N PHE A 16 -35.58 -38.83 -3.31
CA PHE A 16 -34.72 -39.90 -2.78
C PHE A 16 -33.51 -39.46 -1.95
N ALA A 17 -33.47 -38.21 -1.48
CA ALA A 17 -32.35 -37.70 -0.67
C ALA A 17 -32.75 -37.28 0.77
N ASN A 18 -33.81 -37.88 1.34
CA ASN A 18 -34.13 -37.74 2.76
C ASN A 18 -33.92 -39.09 3.47
N GLY A 19 -32.72 -39.28 4.02
CA GLY A 19 -32.43 -40.45 4.84
C GLY A 19 -30.95 -40.59 5.17
N LEU A 20 -30.59 -40.11 6.36
CA LEU A 20 -29.32 -40.34 7.08
C LEU A 20 -28.04 -39.73 6.50
N PHE A 21 -27.73 -38.51 6.94
CA PHE A 21 -26.40 -38.19 7.45
C PHE A 21 -26.54 -37.28 8.67
N VAL A 22 -26.55 -37.89 9.86
CA VAL A 22 -26.21 -37.20 11.11
C VAL A 22 -24.69 -37.14 11.12
N VAL A 23 -24.13 -36.00 10.71
CA VAL A 23 -22.71 -35.70 10.94
C VAL A 23 -22.63 -34.99 12.28
N GLN A 24 -21.98 -35.64 13.25
CA GLN A 24 -21.56 -35.01 14.49
C GLN A 24 -20.67 -33.81 14.15
N ALA A 25 -21.08 -32.63 14.60
CA ALA A 25 -20.23 -31.47 14.70
C ALA A 25 -19.11 -31.81 15.70
N ASN A 26 -17.87 -31.91 15.22
CA ASN A 26 -16.71 -31.73 16.07
C ASN A 26 -16.55 -30.22 16.24
N ASP A 27 -16.84 -29.74 17.45
CA ASP A 27 -16.33 -28.47 17.97
C ASP A 27 -14.81 -28.51 17.86
N TYR A 28 -14.27 -27.73 16.93
CA TYR A 28 -12.90 -27.27 17.03
C TYR A 28 -12.94 -25.95 17.76
N ASP A 29 -12.79 -26.03 19.09
CA ASP A 29 -12.36 -24.91 19.92
C ASP A 29 -11.03 -24.40 19.36
N TYR A 30 -11.06 -23.26 18.67
CA TYR A 30 -9.86 -22.47 18.48
C TYR A 30 -9.53 -21.81 19.82
N GLU A 31 -8.67 -22.47 20.57
CA GLU A 31 -7.96 -21.89 21.69
C GLU A 31 -7.16 -20.70 21.18
N TYR A 32 -7.69 -19.50 21.40
CA TYR A 32 -6.98 -18.24 21.23
C TYR A 32 -5.79 -18.28 22.19
N ILE A 33 -4.58 -18.42 21.65
CA ILE A 33 -3.37 -18.13 22.41
C ILE A 33 -3.38 -16.61 22.63
N ASP A 34 -3.82 -16.23 23.83
CA ASP A 34 -3.69 -14.90 24.41
C ASP A 34 -2.19 -14.62 24.58
N ASP A 35 -1.59 -13.98 23.59
CA ASP A 35 -0.21 -13.50 23.63
C ASP A 35 -0.12 -12.28 24.55
N LYS A 36 -0.38 -12.52 25.84
CA LYS A 36 0.00 -11.66 26.95
C LYS A 36 1.46 -11.96 27.30
N SER A 37 2.38 -11.19 26.74
CA SER A 37 3.39 -10.46 27.52
C SER A 37 4.44 -9.82 26.62
N ALA A 38 4.19 -8.59 26.19
CA ALA A 38 5.25 -7.60 26.10
C ALA A 38 4.74 -6.39 26.88
N GLY A 39 5.26 -6.24 28.10
CA GLY A 39 4.91 -5.14 28.97
C GLY A 39 5.37 -3.83 28.36
N ASP A 40 4.41 -3.03 27.89
CA ASP A 40 4.57 -1.60 27.73
C ASP A 40 4.69 -1.00 29.14
N GLN A 41 5.93 -0.93 29.63
CA GLN A 41 6.28 0.06 30.63
C GLN A 41 6.14 1.43 29.97
N ILE A 42 5.02 2.09 30.27
CA ILE A 42 4.89 3.54 30.17
C ILE A 42 5.90 4.13 31.15
N VAL A 43 7.10 4.45 30.65
CA VAL A 43 8.02 5.37 31.32
C VAL A 43 7.58 6.77 30.93
N SER A 44 7.02 7.48 31.89
CA SER A 44 6.87 8.93 31.86
C SER A 44 8.25 9.57 31.67
N ASN A 45 8.49 10.19 30.52
CA ASN A 45 9.62 11.11 30.35
C ASN A 45 9.21 12.48 30.91
N GLU A 46 9.19 12.57 32.24
CA GLU A 46 9.52 13.81 32.95
C GLU A 46 10.94 13.60 33.52
N ASP A 47 11.79 14.62 33.33
CA ASP A 47 13.10 14.80 33.95
C ASP A 47 14.23 13.81 33.58
N VAL A 48 14.86 14.05 32.42
CA VAL A 48 16.26 13.65 32.21
C VAL A 48 17.14 14.87 32.35
N GLU A 49 17.62 15.08 33.58
CA GLU A 49 18.71 15.98 33.93
C GLU A 49 20.00 15.63 33.18
N LEU A 50 20.75 16.70 32.93
CA LEU A 50 22.10 16.77 32.40
C LEU A 50 23.07 15.76 33.03
N LEU A 51 23.56 14.80 32.24
CA LEU A 51 24.83 14.13 32.53
C LEU A 51 25.86 14.53 31.48
N ARG A 52 26.70 15.51 31.88
CA ARG A 52 27.99 15.82 31.25
C ARG A 52 28.87 14.56 31.29
N PRO A 53 29.57 14.19 30.20
CA PRO A 53 30.66 13.25 30.31
C PRO A 53 31.83 13.90 31.05
N GLN A 54 32.28 13.26 32.12
CA GLN A 54 33.54 13.57 32.80
C GLN A 54 34.71 13.36 31.83
N ARG A 55 35.59 14.36 31.78
CA ARG A 55 36.91 14.28 31.15
C ARG A 55 37.71 13.16 31.83
N VAL A 56 38.07 12.14 31.05
CA VAL A 56 39.16 11.22 31.39
C VAL A 56 40.47 11.92 31.01
N ASN A 57 41.27 12.25 32.02
CA ASN A 57 42.65 12.68 31.85
C ASN A 57 43.45 11.48 31.33
N HIS A 58 44.03 11.60 30.14
CA HIS A 58 45.16 10.77 29.74
C HIS A 58 46.43 11.60 29.71
N ASP A 59 47.39 11.12 30.49
CA ASP A 59 48.71 11.67 30.69
C ASP A 59 49.54 11.70 29.40
N THR A 60 50.44 12.67 29.45
CA THR A 60 51.51 13.05 28.54
C THR A 60 52.43 11.91 28.13
N ILE A 61 52.66 11.77 26.81
CA ILE A 61 53.94 11.31 26.27
C ILE A 61 54.37 12.31 25.19
N ASN A 62 55.45 13.03 25.50
CA ASN A 62 56.20 13.84 24.57
C ASN A 62 56.97 12.91 23.62
N GLU A 63 56.77 13.05 22.32
CA GLU A 63 57.77 12.65 21.34
C GLU A 63 57.85 13.72 20.26
N TYR A 64 59.06 14.26 20.14
CA TYR A 64 59.46 15.26 19.16
C TYR A 64 59.34 14.66 17.76
N ASP A 65 58.59 15.31 16.87
CA ASP A 65 58.99 15.36 15.47
C ASP A 65 58.62 16.70 14.83
N HIS A 66 59.67 17.34 14.35
CA HIS A 66 59.71 18.67 13.80
C HIS A 66 59.55 18.53 12.29
N HIS A 67 58.31 18.64 11.79
CA HIS A 67 58.06 18.77 10.36
C HIS A 67 57.24 20.03 10.07
N ASP A 68 57.92 20.95 9.38
CA ASP A 68 57.46 22.10 8.63
C ASP A 68 55.94 22.26 8.50
N THR A 69 55.38 23.08 9.38
CA THR A 69 54.07 23.71 9.14
C THR A 69 54.24 24.77 8.06
N ASP A 70 54.09 24.38 6.80
CA ASP A 70 53.68 25.29 5.76
C ASP A 70 52.29 25.82 6.15
N THR A 71 52.28 26.94 6.87
CA THR A 71 51.09 27.75 7.10
C THR A 71 50.64 28.30 5.76
N ILE A 72 49.89 27.50 5.02
CA ILE A 72 49.09 27.95 3.88
C ILE A 72 48.17 29.02 4.44
N PHE A 73 48.49 30.29 4.18
CA PHE A 73 47.59 31.41 4.39
C PHE A 73 46.35 31.16 3.53
N GLN A 74 45.36 30.46 4.09
CA GLN A 74 44.03 30.37 3.51
C GLN A 74 43.45 31.78 3.56
N ASN A 75 43.58 32.50 2.46
CA ASN A 75 42.87 33.75 2.25
C ASN A 75 41.39 33.51 2.54
N ALA A 76 40.79 34.34 3.38
CA ALA A 76 39.36 34.24 3.67
C ALA A 76 38.58 34.23 2.35
N PRO A 77 37.57 33.35 2.22
CA PRO A 77 36.81 33.22 0.97
C PRO A 77 36.20 34.57 0.56
N PRO A 78 36.14 34.87 -0.74
CA PRO A 78 35.61 36.13 -1.23
C PRO A 78 34.16 36.32 -0.79
N GLN A 79 33.81 37.53 -0.37
CA GLN A 79 32.44 37.87 -0.01
C GLN A 79 31.62 38.20 -1.27
N VAL A 80 30.35 37.78 -1.27
CA VAL A 80 29.41 38.14 -2.35
C VAL A 80 29.22 39.66 -2.40
N HIS A 81 29.27 40.22 -3.61
CA HIS A 81 28.98 41.64 -3.80
C HIS A 81 27.46 41.90 -3.76
N CYS A 82 27.01 42.70 -2.79
CA CYS A 82 25.59 43.00 -2.58
C CYS A 82 25.27 44.49 -2.80
N ILE A 83 24.48 44.77 -3.83
CA ILE A 83 24.06 46.13 -4.21
C ILE A 83 22.73 46.46 -3.52
N HIS A 84 22.59 47.70 -3.07
CA HIS A 84 21.31 48.19 -2.55
C HIS A 84 20.32 48.46 -3.68
N ARG A 85 19.10 47.96 -3.57
CA ARG A 85 18.03 48.17 -4.54
C ARG A 85 16.72 48.41 -3.81
N ASP A 86 16.18 49.61 -3.90
CA ASP A 86 14.97 50.05 -3.18
C ASP A 86 15.07 49.79 -1.67
N ARG A 87 14.15 49.02 -1.08
CA ARG A 87 14.21 48.58 0.33
C ARG A 87 14.95 47.25 0.52
N GLY A 88 15.69 46.79 -0.49
CA GLY A 88 16.31 45.47 -0.53
C GLY A 88 17.82 45.47 -0.79
N ARG A 89 18.36 44.26 -0.83
CA ARG A 89 19.73 43.93 -1.24
C ARG A 89 19.67 42.86 -2.33
N LEU A 90 20.37 43.11 -3.43
CA LEU A 90 20.62 42.15 -4.49
C LEU A 90 22.08 41.73 -4.42
N CYS A 91 22.32 40.45 -4.12
CA CYS A 91 23.63 39.83 -4.06
C CYS A 91 23.79 38.94 -5.29
N ASP A 92 24.54 39.43 -6.28
CA ASP A 92 24.74 38.72 -7.54
C ASP A 92 26.21 38.26 -7.63
N CYS A 93 26.43 36.94 -7.75
CA CYS A 93 27.77 36.39 -7.86
C CYS A 93 28.32 36.38 -9.30
N GLY A 94 27.49 36.64 -10.31
CA GLY A 94 27.87 36.64 -11.72
C GLY A 94 28.39 35.28 -12.22
N PHE A 95 27.95 34.17 -11.63
CA PHE A 95 28.38 32.79 -11.91
C PHE A 95 29.90 32.60 -11.87
N ARG A 96 30.60 33.31 -10.98
CA ARG A 96 32.04 33.11 -10.77
C ARG A 96 32.33 31.72 -10.19
N ASN A 97 33.43 31.11 -10.61
CA ASN A 97 33.90 29.79 -10.14
C ASN A 97 34.61 29.86 -8.77
N GLU A 98 34.16 30.74 -7.89
CA GLU A 98 34.77 30.96 -6.58
C GLU A 98 33.72 30.67 -5.51
N GLU A 99 34.13 30.02 -4.42
CA GLU A 99 33.27 29.84 -3.25
C GLU A 99 33.04 31.20 -2.60
N ALA A 100 31.82 31.72 -2.73
CA ALA A 100 31.48 33.02 -2.19
C ALA A 100 30.74 32.86 -0.86
N VAL A 101 31.08 33.71 0.12
CA VAL A 101 30.38 33.73 1.40
C VAL A 101 29.42 34.92 1.43
N LEU A 102 28.17 34.67 1.81
CA LEU A 102 27.19 35.74 1.97
C LEU A 102 27.56 36.59 3.20
N PRO A 103 27.76 37.91 3.06
CA PRO A 103 28.18 38.74 4.18
C PRO A 103 27.06 38.87 5.21
N ILE A 104 27.42 39.00 6.49
CA ILE A 104 26.46 39.30 7.56
C ILE A 104 25.76 40.62 7.24
N MET A 105 24.44 40.57 7.11
CA MET A 105 23.64 41.73 6.72
C MET A 105 23.14 42.46 7.95
N MET A 106 23.19 43.78 7.91
CA MET A 106 22.81 44.65 9.02
C MET A 106 21.89 45.79 8.55
N GLY A 107 21.00 46.22 9.44
CA GLY A 107 20.18 47.40 9.27
C GLY A 107 18.75 47.12 8.77
N SER A 108 18.16 48.15 8.17
CA SER A 108 16.74 48.16 7.77
C SER A 108 16.55 47.66 6.33
N ILE A 109 16.85 46.39 6.08
CA ILE A 109 16.66 45.74 4.76
C ILE A 109 15.39 44.90 4.81
N ALA A 110 14.45 45.14 3.89
CA ALA A 110 13.17 44.43 3.79
C ALA A 110 13.26 43.17 2.93
N HIS A 111 14.07 43.18 1.87
CA HIS A 111 14.16 42.08 0.91
C HIS A 111 15.62 41.74 0.60
N VAL A 112 15.95 40.46 0.57
CA VAL A 112 17.25 39.98 0.14
C VAL A 112 17.06 39.00 -1.00
N THR A 113 17.76 39.21 -2.11
CA THR A 113 17.84 38.27 -3.21
C THR A 113 19.30 37.90 -3.44
N VAL A 114 19.61 36.61 -3.34
CA VAL A 114 20.91 36.04 -3.69
C VAL A 114 20.74 35.30 -5.00
N SER A 115 21.48 35.66 -6.03
CA SER A 115 21.25 35.12 -7.36
C SER A 115 22.51 34.87 -8.17
N ASN A 116 22.38 33.97 -9.14
CA ASN A 116 23.39 33.71 -10.17
C ASN A 116 24.74 33.31 -9.55
N CYS A 117 24.70 32.40 -8.58
CA CYS A 117 25.88 31.96 -7.85
C CYS A 117 26.23 30.53 -8.24
N LYS A 118 27.51 30.28 -8.49
CA LYS A 118 27.97 28.91 -8.68
C LYS A 118 28.05 28.20 -7.34
N PHE A 119 28.78 28.80 -6.41
CA PHE A 119 28.93 28.32 -5.04
C PHE A 119 28.65 29.48 -4.10
N VAL A 120 27.69 29.33 -3.20
CA VAL A 120 27.49 30.31 -2.13
C VAL A 120 27.18 29.65 -0.81
N ARG A 121 27.86 30.11 0.23
CA ARG A 121 27.66 29.66 1.61
C ARG A 121 26.94 30.72 2.44
N VAL A 122 25.91 30.31 3.16
CA VAL A 122 25.16 31.14 4.12
C VAL A 122 25.57 30.73 5.52
N LEU A 123 26.29 31.62 6.20
CA LEU A 123 26.75 31.39 7.57
C LEU A 123 25.63 31.56 8.58
N ASN A 124 25.82 30.99 9.77
CA ASN A 124 24.96 31.25 10.92
C ASN A 124 24.88 32.76 11.22
N GLY A 125 23.67 33.26 11.48
CA GLY A 125 23.45 34.64 11.88
C GLY A 125 23.51 35.67 10.74
N THR A 126 23.64 35.24 9.47
CA THR A 126 23.73 36.13 8.30
C THR A 126 22.59 37.16 8.24
N PHE A 127 21.38 36.78 8.68
CA PHE A 127 20.19 37.64 8.67
C PHE A 127 19.75 38.14 10.06
N SER A 128 20.53 37.85 11.11
CA SER A 128 20.14 38.09 12.51
C SER A 128 19.97 39.57 12.85
N ALA A 129 20.77 40.45 12.23
CA ALA A 129 20.77 41.89 12.48
C ALA A 129 19.81 42.68 11.57
N LEU A 130 18.95 42.01 10.79
CA LEU A 130 17.96 42.66 9.93
C LEU A 130 16.63 42.86 10.65
N THR A 131 16.24 44.12 10.85
CA THR A 131 15.10 44.49 11.68
C THR A 131 13.75 44.43 10.96
N ILE A 132 13.73 44.66 9.64
CA ILE A 132 12.49 44.75 8.84
C ILE A 132 12.40 43.73 7.70
N LEU A 133 13.27 42.73 7.68
CA LEU A 133 13.33 41.75 6.59
C LEU A 133 12.03 40.93 6.53
N THR A 134 11.42 40.86 5.35
CA THR A 134 10.17 40.15 5.06
C THR A 134 10.32 39.12 3.94
N ARG A 135 11.40 39.17 3.15
CA ARG A 135 11.64 38.19 2.07
C ARG A 135 13.12 37.87 1.90
N VAL A 136 13.44 36.59 1.79
CA VAL A 136 14.74 36.09 1.33
C VAL A 136 14.52 35.14 0.16
N SER A 137 15.20 35.40 -0.95
CA SER A 137 15.08 34.59 -2.17
C SER A 137 16.45 34.16 -2.67
N PHE A 138 16.60 32.86 -2.92
CA PHE A 138 17.77 32.25 -3.54
C PHE A 138 17.39 31.80 -4.95
N VAL A 139 18.07 32.31 -5.98
CA VAL A 139 17.66 32.13 -7.38
C VAL A 139 18.85 31.75 -8.27
N ASN A 140 18.74 30.67 -9.02
CA ASN A 140 19.80 30.20 -9.93
C ASN A 140 21.14 30.01 -9.20
N ILE A 141 21.18 29.02 -8.30
CA ILE A 141 22.38 28.71 -7.51
C ILE A 141 22.78 27.24 -7.75
N GLU A 142 23.97 27.01 -8.31
CA GLU A 142 24.45 25.65 -8.62
C GLU A 142 24.89 24.85 -7.39
N ASP A 143 25.23 25.52 -6.30
CA ASP A 143 25.55 24.91 -5.01
C ASP A 143 25.35 25.92 -3.88
N LEU A 144 24.28 25.71 -3.11
CA LEU A 144 23.95 26.48 -1.92
C LEU A 144 24.31 25.68 -0.67
N VAL A 145 25.33 26.13 0.05
CA VAL A 145 25.74 25.55 1.33
C VAL A 145 25.10 26.34 2.46
N LEU A 146 24.31 25.66 3.29
CA LEU A 146 23.67 26.23 4.47
C LEU A 146 24.40 25.74 5.72
N ASP A 147 24.80 26.65 6.59
CA ASP A 147 25.20 26.30 7.96
C ASP A 147 23.97 26.07 8.84
N GLU A 148 24.16 25.43 10.00
CA GLU A 148 23.13 25.35 11.03
C GLU A 148 22.68 26.76 11.46
N ASN A 149 21.37 26.96 11.62
CA ASN A 149 20.77 28.26 11.97
C ASN A 149 21.07 29.42 10.98
N SER A 150 21.57 29.11 9.77
CA SER A 150 21.82 30.11 8.72
C SER A 150 20.57 30.90 8.32
N LEU A 151 19.40 30.27 8.39
CA LEU A 151 18.09 30.84 8.08
C LEU A 151 17.21 30.91 9.35
N SER A 152 17.81 31.38 10.45
CA SER A 152 17.13 31.63 11.72
C SER A 152 16.59 33.07 11.79
N PHE A 153 15.28 33.20 11.97
CA PHE A 153 14.58 34.49 12.06
C PHE A 153 13.95 34.68 13.44
N GLN A 154 14.79 34.78 14.47
CA GLN A 154 14.36 35.05 15.85
C GLN A 154 14.14 36.56 16.03
N ARG A 155 12.90 37.00 16.24
CA ARG A 155 12.57 38.42 16.45
C ARG A 155 11.64 38.62 17.64
N ALA A 156 11.73 39.80 18.25
CA ALA A 156 10.82 40.19 19.33
C ALA A 156 9.42 40.59 18.83
N SER A 157 9.31 41.11 17.60
CA SER A 157 8.04 41.54 17.02
C SER A 157 7.39 40.44 16.19
N LEU A 158 6.18 40.03 16.60
CA LEU A 158 5.34 39.04 15.92
C LEU A 158 4.87 39.48 14.52
N GLN A 159 4.94 40.77 14.21
CA GLN A 159 4.37 41.34 12.99
C GLN A 159 5.24 41.15 11.74
N LEU A 160 6.55 40.95 11.91
CA LEU A 160 7.51 40.89 10.81
C LEU A 160 7.92 39.46 10.56
N ARG A 161 7.27 38.84 9.57
CA ARG A 161 7.48 37.46 9.15
C ARG A 161 8.24 37.41 7.84
N VAL A 162 9.05 36.36 7.66
CA VAL A 162 9.91 36.21 6.48
C VAL A 162 9.36 35.15 5.55
N SER A 163 9.15 35.50 4.28
CA SER A 163 8.91 34.56 3.19
C SER A 163 10.25 34.09 2.62
N LEU A 164 10.45 32.77 2.58
CA LEU A 164 11.66 32.11 2.08
C LEU A 164 11.36 31.36 0.79
N SER A 165 12.14 31.64 -0.24
CA SER A 165 12.00 30.98 -1.55
C SER A 165 13.34 30.52 -2.11
N PHE A 166 13.39 29.28 -2.60
CA PHE A 166 14.50 28.71 -3.33
C PHE A 166 14.00 28.36 -4.73
N GLU A 167 14.61 28.95 -5.75
CA GLU A 167 14.20 28.78 -7.14
C GLU A 167 15.39 28.38 -8.00
N ASN A 168 15.33 27.20 -8.62
CA ASN A 168 16.44 26.69 -9.43
C ASN A 168 17.75 26.64 -8.63
N VAL A 169 17.70 26.00 -7.46
CA VAL A 169 18.80 25.89 -6.50
C VAL A 169 19.18 24.43 -6.28
N ILE A 170 20.48 24.15 -6.26
CA ILE A 170 21.01 22.86 -5.80
C ILE A 170 21.48 23.04 -4.36
N ILE A 171 21.01 22.17 -3.48
CA ILE A 171 21.36 22.15 -2.06
C ILE A 171 21.87 20.75 -1.75
N GLU A 172 23.14 20.58 -1.44
CA GLU A 172 23.64 19.25 -1.06
C GLU A 172 22.96 18.76 0.22
N GLN A 173 22.90 19.63 1.24
CA GLN A 173 22.31 19.32 2.53
C GLN A 173 21.56 20.51 3.11
N ILE A 174 20.35 20.27 3.63
CA ILE A 174 19.68 21.18 4.58
C ILE A 174 19.99 20.64 5.98
N PRO A 175 20.92 21.27 6.74
CA PRO A 175 21.34 20.74 8.04
C PRO A 175 20.25 20.93 9.09
N SER A 176 20.45 20.28 10.24
CA SER A 176 19.56 20.43 11.39
C SER A 176 19.45 21.89 11.81
N HIS A 177 18.22 22.31 12.14
CA HIS A 177 17.89 23.67 12.56
C HIS A 177 18.26 24.78 11.56
N ALA A 178 18.51 24.45 10.28
CA ALA A 178 18.81 25.45 9.26
C ALA A 178 17.73 26.54 9.17
N ILE A 179 16.46 26.12 9.15
CA ILE A 179 15.30 26.98 8.93
C ILE A 179 14.43 27.01 10.19
N ASN A 180 14.39 28.15 10.87
CA ASN A 180 13.59 28.33 12.08
C ASN A 180 13.19 29.81 12.33
N GLY A 181 12.19 30.05 13.21
CA GLY A 181 11.77 31.39 13.61
C GLY A 181 10.46 31.88 12.97
N PHE A 182 10.30 33.20 12.81
CA PHE A 182 9.06 33.82 12.29
C PHE A 182 8.99 33.79 10.77
N ILE A 183 8.56 32.67 10.22
CA ILE A 183 8.48 32.43 8.78
C ILE A 183 7.01 32.51 8.32
N ASP A 184 6.79 33.18 7.20
CA ASP A 184 5.49 33.36 6.57
C ASP A 184 5.21 32.31 5.50
N GLY A 185 6.21 32.01 4.68
CA GLY A 185 6.12 30.98 3.66
C GLY A 185 7.47 30.35 3.40
N LEU A 186 7.46 29.08 2.98
CA LEU A 186 8.64 28.31 2.64
C LEU A 186 8.38 27.56 1.33
N VAL A 187 9.10 27.94 0.28
CA VAL A 187 8.91 27.41 -1.06
C VAL A 187 10.22 26.91 -1.65
N PHE A 188 10.23 25.66 -2.10
CA PHE A 188 11.29 25.08 -2.92
C PHE A 188 10.71 24.82 -4.32
N GLU A 189 11.28 25.43 -5.35
CA GLU A 189 10.81 25.33 -6.72
C GLU A 189 11.98 25.02 -7.67
N ARG A 190 11.82 24.01 -8.53
CA ARG A 190 12.87 23.57 -9.47
C ARG A 190 14.21 23.27 -8.77
N CYS A 191 14.18 22.74 -7.55
CA CYS A 191 15.38 22.51 -6.76
C CYS A 191 15.93 21.09 -6.92
N ARG A 192 17.20 20.90 -6.56
CA ARG A 192 17.82 19.58 -6.34
C ARG A 192 18.37 19.53 -4.92
N ILE A 193 17.75 18.74 -4.06
CA ILE A 193 18.12 18.62 -2.65
C ILE A 193 18.74 17.23 -2.43
N GLY A 194 19.99 17.19 -1.98
CA GLY A 194 20.68 15.93 -1.69
C GLY A 194 20.11 15.25 -0.44
N HIS A 195 20.13 15.97 0.67
CA HIS A 195 19.77 15.43 1.98
C HIS A 195 19.04 16.47 2.85
N ILE A 196 17.96 16.07 3.51
CA ILE A 196 17.27 16.89 4.51
C ILE A 196 17.43 16.23 5.88
N SER A 197 18.27 16.83 6.73
CA SER A 197 18.59 16.32 8.07
C SER A 197 17.40 16.40 9.03
N PRO A 198 17.43 15.66 10.17
CA PRO A 198 16.43 15.76 11.21
C PRO A 198 16.34 17.20 11.71
N PHE A 199 15.14 17.69 11.98
CA PHE A 199 14.89 19.06 12.45
C PHE A 199 15.38 20.17 11.52
N ALA A 200 15.60 19.87 10.23
CA ALA A 200 15.99 20.87 9.24
C ALA A 200 15.04 22.06 9.20
N VAL A 201 13.73 21.78 9.28
CA VAL A 201 12.67 22.77 9.42
C VAL A 201 11.94 22.54 10.74
N THR A 202 12.18 23.42 11.70
CA THR A 202 11.56 23.32 13.03
C THR A 202 11.47 24.68 13.71
N GLY A 203 10.75 24.76 14.82
CA GLY A 203 10.65 26.01 15.59
C GLY A 203 10.06 27.16 14.77
N ILE A 204 9.23 26.85 13.78
CA ILE A 204 8.49 27.86 13.03
C ILE A 204 7.44 28.44 13.96
N ARG A 205 7.55 29.73 14.22
CA ARG A 205 6.64 30.45 15.11
C ARG A 205 5.47 30.97 14.29
N LEU A 206 4.27 30.74 14.81
CA LEU A 206 3.00 31.03 14.12
C LEU A 206 2.80 30.13 12.89
N ARG A 207 1.60 30.19 12.32
CA ARG A 207 1.17 29.37 11.19
C ARG A 207 1.69 29.92 9.87
N LEU A 208 2.49 29.15 9.13
CA LEU A 208 2.90 29.45 7.75
C LEU A 208 1.67 29.67 6.86
N GLU A 209 1.70 30.64 5.96
CA GLU A 209 0.70 30.76 4.90
C GLU A 209 0.87 29.62 3.88
N ALA A 210 2.10 29.33 3.47
CA ALA A 210 2.36 28.29 2.49
C ALA A 210 3.66 27.53 2.77
N PHE A 211 3.57 26.21 2.75
CA PHE A 211 4.70 25.31 2.63
C PHE A 211 4.59 24.53 1.32
N ALA A 212 5.52 24.75 0.39
CA ALA A 212 5.44 24.16 -0.93
C ALA A 212 6.79 23.59 -1.40
N ILE A 213 6.76 22.39 -1.96
CA ILE A 213 7.87 21.78 -2.69
C ILE A 213 7.35 21.44 -4.08
N ARG A 214 7.94 22.04 -5.11
CA ARG A 214 7.47 21.97 -6.50
C ARG A 214 8.61 21.68 -7.46
N ASP A 215 8.36 20.80 -8.43
CA ASP A 215 9.31 20.51 -9.52
C ASP A 215 10.71 20.14 -9.00
N THR A 216 10.77 19.49 -7.84
CA THR A 216 12.02 19.34 -7.07
C THR A 216 12.42 17.87 -6.98
N PHE A 217 13.72 17.61 -7.15
CA PHE A 217 14.32 16.32 -6.88
C PHE A 217 14.87 16.30 -5.45
N ILE A 218 14.47 15.31 -4.65
CA ILE A 218 14.99 15.10 -3.29
C ILE A 218 15.60 13.71 -3.21
N SER A 219 16.89 13.63 -2.90
CA SER A 219 17.56 12.34 -2.78
C SER A 219 17.20 11.62 -1.47
N ARG A 220 17.22 12.30 -0.32
CA ARG A 220 16.84 11.70 0.98
C ARG A 220 16.20 12.72 1.93
N ILE A 221 15.17 12.26 2.65
CA ILE A 221 14.54 12.96 3.78
C ILE A 221 14.75 12.09 5.01
N GLU A 222 15.26 12.65 6.10
CA GLU A 222 15.43 11.91 7.35
C GLU A 222 14.21 12.01 8.27
N HIS A 223 14.23 11.16 9.29
CA HIS A 223 13.22 11.18 10.34
C HIS A 223 13.13 12.58 10.96
N GLN A 224 11.92 13.07 11.17
CA GLN A 224 11.63 14.37 11.79
C GLN A 224 12.28 15.57 11.10
N ALA A 225 12.56 15.47 9.79
CA ALA A 225 13.09 16.58 8.99
C ALA A 225 12.21 17.83 9.08
N PHE A 226 10.89 17.64 9.05
CA PHE A 226 9.88 18.69 9.21
C PHE A 226 9.10 18.41 10.49
N LYS A 227 9.23 19.27 11.51
CA LYS A 227 8.68 18.99 12.84
C LYS A 227 7.94 20.16 13.47
N LYS A 228 6.73 19.88 13.96
CA LYS A 228 5.96 20.73 14.89
C LYS A 228 5.75 22.15 14.40
N PHE A 229 5.09 22.29 13.25
CA PHE A 229 4.65 23.59 12.76
C PHE A 229 3.28 23.48 12.08
N SER A 230 2.59 24.61 12.01
CA SER A 230 1.32 24.71 11.29
C SER A 230 1.48 25.49 9.99
N CYS A 231 0.70 25.14 8.99
CA CYS A 231 0.61 25.85 7.71
C CYS A 231 -0.84 25.92 7.22
N THR A 232 -1.17 26.97 6.47
CA THR A 232 -2.49 27.09 5.83
C THR A 232 -2.56 26.14 4.63
N THR A 233 -1.53 26.17 3.78
CA THR A 233 -1.42 25.30 2.60
C THR A 233 -0.14 24.48 2.64
N PHE A 234 -0.25 23.18 2.39
CA PHE A 234 0.87 22.26 2.23
C PHE A 234 0.79 21.59 0.86
N GLN A 235 1.81 21.78 0.04
CA GLN A 235 1.88 21.23 -1.31
C GLN A 235 3.21 20.50 -1.57
N ILE A 236 3.12 19.27 -2.07
CA ILE A 236 4.24 18.55 -2.69
C ILE A 236 3.78 18.16 -4.09
N ASN A 237 4.33 18.83 -5.11
CA ASN A 237 3.84 18.70 -6.48
C ASN A 237 4.97 18.49 -7.48
N ASN A 238 4.81 17.53 -8.38
CA ASN A 238 5.78 17.25 -9.45
C ASN A 238 7.20 16.98 -8.92
N CYS A 239 7.31 16.31 -7.77
CA CYS A 239 8.58 16.01 -7.13
C CYS A 239 9.00 14.56 -7.33
N THR A 240 10.30 14.31 -7.37
CA THR A 240 10.86 12.95 -7.29
C THR A 240 11.59 12.79 -5.98
N ILE A 241 11.16 11.84 -5.15
CA ILE A 241 11.77 11.52 -3.85
C ILE A 241 12.38 10.12 -3.99
N ARG A 242 13.72 10.07 -4.06
CA ARG A 242 14.45 8.83 -4.37
C ARG A 242 14.56 7.89 -3.16
N GLY A 243 14.99 8.44 -2.03
CA GLY A 243 15.25 7.70 -0.80
C GLY A 243 13.97 7.18 -0.15
N GLN A 244 14.12 6.21 0.75
CA GLN A 244 13.02 5.80 1.61
C GLN A 244 12.52 7.00 2.43
N LEU A 245 11.21 7.08 2.63
CA LEU A 245 10.62 8.10 3.48
C LEU A 245 10.39 7.48 4.88
N PRO A 246 11.26 7.79 5.86
CA PRO A 246 11.18 7.18 7.18
C PRO A 246 9.93 7.63 7.95
N SER A 247 9.61 6.91 9.02
CA SER A 247 8.57 7.30 9.96
C SER A 247 8.82 8.70 10.49
N ARG A 248 7.73 9.47 10.61
CA ARG A 248 7.71 10.84 11.11
C ARG A 248 8.59 11.79 10.30
N SER A 249 8.73 11.60 8.99
CA SER A 249 9.45 12.56 8.12
C SER A 249 8.80 13.94 8.16
N PHE A 250 7.46 13.96 8.09
CA PHE A 250 6.60 15.11 8.34
C PHE A 250 5.87 14.86 9.65
N TYR A 251 6.41 15.38 10.74
CA TYR A 251 5.97 15.05 12.10
C TYR A 251 5.20 16.18 12.75
N ASP A 252 3.98 15.87 13.19
CA ASP A 252 3.16 16.75 14.02
C ASP A 252 2.88 18.09 13.31
N LEU A 253 2.48 18.01 12.03
CA LEU A 253 2.16 19.18 11.22
C LEU A 253 0.65 19.43 11.21
N ASP A 254 0.25 20.70 11.35
CA ASP A 254 -1.16 21.09 11.30
C ASP A 254 -1.44 21.87 10.00
N VAL A 255 -2.38 21.39 9.17
CA VAL A 255 -2.63 21.92 7.81
C VAL A 255 -4.04 22.50 7.71
N THR A 256 -4.20 23.79 7.95
CA THR A 256 -5.55 24.32 8.24
C THR A 256 -6.48 24.42 7.05
N THR A 257 -5.98 24.51 5.81
CA THR A 257 -6.83 24.71 4.63
C THR A 257 -6.69 23.61 3.59
N SER A 258 -5.48 23.31 3.11
CA SER A 258 -5.34 22.30 2.06
C SER A 258 -3.99 21.58 2.08
N LEU A 259 -4.07 20.26 1.93
CA LEU A 259 -2.97 19.35 1.67
C LEU A 259 -3.11 18.82 0.24
N HIS A 260 -2.10 19.07 -0.58
CA HIS A 260 -2.01 18.51 -1.93
C HIS A 260 -0.69 17.76 -2.11
N ILE A 261 -0.79 16.45 -2.33
CA ILE A 261 0.32 15.59 -2.73
C ILE A 261 0.00 15.10 -4.13
N SER A 262 0.60 15.69 -5.16
CA SER A 262 0.25 15.36 -6.54
C SER A 262 1.38 15.25 -7.54
N ASN A 263 1.22 14.38 -8.53
CA ASN A 263 2.21 14.20 -9.61
C ASN A 263 3.62 13.84 -9.08
N ASN A 264 3.72 13.20 -7.92
CA ASN A 264 5.01 12.86 -7.34
C ASN A 264 5.44 11.44 -7.68
N ASN A 265 6.75 11.22 -7.66
CA ASN A 265 7.37 9.92 -7.81
C ASN A 265 8.16 9.59 -6.54
N PHE A 266 7.54 8.81 -5.64
CA PHE A 266 8.19 8.23 -4.47
C PHE A 266 8.79 6.88 -4.86
N THR A 267 10.04 6.85 -5.32
CA THR A 267 10.61 5.63 -5.94
C THR A 267 10.88 4.52 -4.94
N SER A 268 11.05 4.87 -3.66
CA SER A 268 11.31 3.92 -2.57
C SER A 268 10.09 3.74 -1.66
N ARG A 269 10.19 2.75 -0.76
CA ARG A 269 9.17 2.47 0.25
C ARG A 269 9.02 3.63 1.24
N MET A 270 7.77 3.97 1.52
CA MET A 270 7.33 4.86 2.59
C MET A 270 7.02 4.02 3.85
N HIS A 271 7.61 4.42 4.98
CA HIS A 271 7.41 3.75 6.25
C HIS A 271 6.12 4.22 6.94
N SER A 272 5.71 3.48 7.96
CA SER A 272 4.53 3.82 8.77
C SER A 272 4.67 5.21 9.37
N ILE A 273 3.59 6.00 9.36
CA ILE A 273 3.50 7.34 9.94
C ILE A 273 4.51 8.30 9.30
N ALA A 274 4.83 8.14 8.00
CA ALA A 274 5.73 9.05 7.30
C ALA A 274 5.15 10.47 7.22
N PHE A 275 3.84 10.56 6.97
CA PHE A 275 3.04 11.78 7.09
C PHE A 275 2.19 11.71 8.35
N ASP A 276 2.59 12.45 9.38
CA ASP A 276 1.87 12.61 10.64
C ASP A 276 1.34 14.05 10.71
N LEU A 277 0.09 14.21 10.28
CA LEU A 277 -0.60 15.48 10.22
C LEU A 277 -1.73 15.47 11.27
N GLN A 278 -1.93 16.56 11.99
CA GLN A 278 -2.98 16.62 13.00
C GLN A 278 -4.36 16.73 12.37
N VAL A 279 -4.72 17.93 11.89
CA VAL A 279 -6.01 18.24 11.28
C VAL A 279 -5.76 18.84 9.91
N VAL A 280 -6.53 18.39 8.92
CA VAL A 280 -6.46 18.84 7.54
C VAL A 280 -7.83 19.18 7.02
N SER A 281 -8.04 20.40 6.51
CA SER A 281 -9.37 20.75 5.99
C SER A 281 -9.71 20.02 4.70
N ASN A 282 -8.83 20.12 3.69
CA ASN A 282 -9.01 19.49 2.39
C ASN A 282 -7.80 18.63 2.06
N VAL A 283 -8.03 17.35 1.76
CA VAL A 283 -6.97 16.38 1.45
C VAL A 283 -7.11 15.92 0.00
N GLY A 284 -6.05 16.12 -0.78
CA GLY A 284 -5.93 15.58 -2.13
C GLY A 284 -4.61 14.84 -2.33
N ILE A 285 -4.68 13.53 -2.55
CA ILE A 285 -3.52 12.68 -2.87
C ILE A 285 -3.76 12.02 -4.22
N PHE A 286 -3.17 12.56 -5.29
CA PHE A 286 -3.55 12.14 -6.63
C PHE A 286 -2.44 12.16 -7.67
N ARG A 287 -2.50 11.25 -8.64
CA ARG A 287 -1.51 11.12 -9.71
C ARG A 287 -0.08 10.89 -9.19
N ASN A 288 0.07 10.17 -8.07
CA ASN A 288 1.39 9.85 -7.54
C ASN A 288 1.79 8.42 -7.91
N TYR A 289 3.11 8.20 -8.03
CA TYR A 289 3.71 6.88 -7.98
C TYR A 289 4.28 6.62 -6.59
N PHE A 290 3.89 5.52 -5.97
CA PHE A 290 4.40 5.04 -4.69
C PHE A 290 5.08 3.69 -4.87
N GLY A 291 6.40 3.63 -4.70
CA GLY A 291 7.16 2.37 -4.73
C GLY A 291 6.81 1.41 -3.59
N GLY A 292 6.22 1.92 -2.51
CA GLY A 292 5.56 1.09 -1.51
C GLY A 292 5.04 1.90 -0.33
N LEU A 293 3.93 1.47 0.27
CA LEU A 293 3.33 2.04 1.47
C LEU A 293 3.32 0.97 2.57
N SER A 294 3.85 1.29 3.73
CA SER A 294 3.98 0.36 4.87
C SER A 294 3.17 0.84 6.06
N GLY A 295 2.57 -0.10 6.81
CA GLY A 295 1.80 0.21 8.02
C GLY A 295 0.77 1.31 7.78
N GLN A 296 0.73 2.33 8.65
CA GLN A 296 -0.16 3.48 8.54
C GLN A 296 0.60 4.67 7.97
N SER A 297 0.95 4.63 6.67
CA SER A 297 1.82 5.62 6.03
C SER A 297 1.30 7.06 6.15
N PHE A 298 -0.02 7.22 6.13
CA PHE A 298 -0.71 8.50 6.30
C PHE A 298 -1.52 8.49 7.59
N VAL A 299 -1.25 9.44 8.49
CA VAL A 299 -2.00 9.68 9.71
C VAL A 299 -2.51 11.11 9.68
N MET A 300 -3.83 11.29 9.62
CA MET A 300 -4.47 12.61 9.65
C MET A 300 -5.95 12.56 9.99
N SER A 301 -6.45 13.60 10.65
CA SER A 301 -7.88 13.90 10.72
C SER A 301 -8.29 14.86 9.60
N THR A 302 -9.40 14.60 8.91
CA THR A 302 -9.93 15.47 7.85
C THR A 302 -11.27 16.12 8.22
N ILE A 303 -11.48 17.36 7.78
CA ILE A 303 -12.74 18.09 7.99
C ILE A 303 -13.69 17.93 6.80
N ASN A 304 -13.16 17.95 5.57
CA ASN A 304 -13.93 17.76 4.34
C ASN A 304 -13.60 16.42 3.68
N MET A 305 -14.36 16.08 2.64
CA MET A 305 -14.22 14.87 1.84
C MET A 305 -12.78 14.71 1.28
N PRO A 306 -11.99 13.74 1.76
CA PRO A 306 -10.69 13.43 1.17
C PRO A 306 -10.84 12.70 -0.18
N PHE A 307 -9.88 12.92 -1.07
CA PHE A 307 -9.76 12.15 -2.31
C PHE A 307 -8.34 11.62 -2.52
N ILE A 308 -8.25 10.34 -2.86
CA ILE A 308 -7.04 9.57 -3.11
C ILE A 308 -7.22 8.85 -4.44
N THR A 309 -6.86 9.51 -5.54
CA THR A 309 -7.24 9.05 -6.88
C THR A 309 -6.10 9.02 -7.87
N ASP A 310 -6.22 8.18 -8.90
CA ASP A 310 -5.29 8.16 -10.03
C ASP A 310 -3.83 7.87 -9.60
N ASN A 311 -3.61 7.19 -8.46
CA ASN A 311 -2.28 6.84 -7.99
C ASN A 311 -1.86 5.46 -8.51
N ASN A 312 -0.56 5.29 -8.75
CA ASN A 312 0.06 3.99 -9.00
C ASN A 312 0.84 3.58 -7.75
N ILE A 313 0.44 2.48 -7.10
CA ILE A 313 0.97 2.00 -5.84
C ILE A 313 1.54 0.61 -6.06
N SER A 314 2.87 0.48 -6.06
CA SER A 314 3.50 -0.81 -6.27
C SER A 314 3.14 -1.79 -5.15
N ILE A 315 3.46 -1.47 -3.90
CA ILE A 315 3.10 -2.30 -2.74
C ILE A 315 2.29 -1.48 -1.76
N ALA A 316 1.13 -1.98 -1.34
CA ALA A 316 0.30 -1.35 -0.32
C ALA A 316 0.09 -2.30 0.86
N ASP A 317 0.53 -1.87 2.05
CA ASP A 317 0.05 -2.45 3.31
C ASP A 317 -1.47 -2.21 3.45
N PRO A 318 -2.26 -3.19 3.93
CA PRO A 318 -3.69 -3.01 4.16
C PRO A 318 -4.02 -1.77 4.97
N ARG A 319 -3.16 -1.37 5.91
CA ARG A 319 -3.42 -0.27 6.85
C ARG A 319 -2.89 1.08 6.36
N ALA A 320 -2.38 1.18 5.13
CA ALA A 320 -1.72 2.38 4.60
C ALA A 320 -2.56 3.67 4.75
N PHE A 321 -3.88 3.54 4.62
CA PHE A 321 -4.84 4.64 4.67
C PHE A 321 -5.79 4.56 5.89
N ALA A 322 -5.63 3.56 6.76
CA ALA A 322 -6.55 3.30 7.87
C ALA A 322 -6.57 4.41 8.94
N ARG A 323 -5.57 5.31 8.93
CA ARG A 323 -5.45 6.44 9.87
C ARG A 323 -5.73 7.80 9.23
N ILE A 324 -6.31 7.80 8.04
CA ILE A 324 -7.05 8.95 7.53
C ILE A 324 -8.44 8.82 8.13
N VAL A 325 -8.80 9.70 9.06
CA VAL A 325 -10.05 9.64 9.84
C VAL A 325 -10.81 10.96 9.72
N VAL A 326 -12.11 10.96 10.02
CA VAL A 326 -12.88 12.21 10.12
C VAL A 326 -12.54 12.90 11.46
N GLU A 327 -12.37 14.22 11.44
CA GLU A 327 -12.13 15.00 12.65
C GLU A 327 -13.29 14.85 13.65
N ARG A 328 -12.98 14.65 14.94
CA ARG A 328 -13.97 14.23 15.96
C ARG A 328 -15.12 15.22 16.09
N GLU A 329 -14.83 16.51 16.02
CA GLU A 329 -15.85 17.56 16.11
C GLU A 329 -16.79 17.57 14.90
N VAL A 330 -16.26 17.22 13.73
CA VAL A 330 -17.04 17.08 12.49
C VAL A 330 -17.89 15.82 12.57
N GLN A 331 -17.30 14.70 12.99
CA GLN A 331 -18.00 13.42 13.17
C GLN A 331 -19.21 13.55 14.09
N ARG A 332 -19.10 14.32 15.18
CA ARG A 332 -20.23 14.56 16.11
C ARG A 332 -21.37 15.38 15.50
N ARG A 333 -21.10 16.20 14.49
CA ARG A 333 -22.07 17.08 13.84
C ARG A 333 -22.70 16.45 12.59
N LEU A 334 -22.04 15.43 12.03
CA LEU A 334 -22.51 14.73 10.84
C LEU A 334 -23.63 13.75 11.21
N ASN A 335 -24.78 13.89 10.54
CA ASN A 335 -25.87 12.92 10.62
C ASN A 335 -25.67 11.76 9.62
N GLU A 336 -24.79 11.93 8.63
CA GLU A 336 -24.49 10.96 7.58
C GLU A 336 -22.97 10.75 7.48
N PRO A 337 -22.49 9.56 7.10
CA PRO A 337 -21.07 9.29 6.93
C PRO A 337 -20.46 10.18 5.84
N MET A 338 -19.24 10.67 6.07
CA MET A 338 -18.49 11.41 5.06
C MET A 338 -18.02 10.44 3.97
N PHE A 339 -17.88 10.90 2.72
CA PHE A 339 -17.29 10.05 1.69
C PHE A 339 -15.76 10.13 1.68
N LEU A 340 -15.10 9.06 1.25
CA LEU A 340 -13.69 9.06 0.84
C LEU A 340 -13.67 8.59 -0.62
N ASP A 341 -13.19 9.45 -1.52
CA ASP A 341 -12.99 9.07 -2.92
C ASP A 341 -11.67 8.33 -3.08
N PHE A 342 -11.76 7.02 -3.35
CA PHE A 342 -10.62 6.13 -3.58
C PHE A 342 -10.77 5.48 -4.96
N SER A 343 -10.68 6.29 -6.01
CA SER A 343 -10.96 5.86 -7.38
C SER A 343 -9.75 5.89 -8.30
N ARG A 344 -9.79 5.03 -9.34
CA ARG A 344 -8.82 4.98 -10.43
C ARG A 344 -7.37 4.74 -9.97
N ASN A 345 -7.18 4.11 -8.82
CA ASN A 345 -5.83 3.73 -8.39
C ASN A 345 -5.42 2.42 -9.03
N GLN A 346 -4.13 2.29 -9.27
CA GLN A 346 -3.49 1.10 -9.80
C GLN A 346 -2.57 0.50 -8.74
N PHE A 347 -2.57 -0.82 -8.64
CA PHE A 347 -1.79 -1.58 -7.68
C PHE A 347 -0.96 -2.62 -8.43
N ASP A 348 0.29 -2.84 -8.02
CA ASP A 348 0.92 -4.11 -8.41
C ASP A 348 0.21 -5.21 -7.62
N THR A 349 -0.15 -6.30 -8.29
CA THR A 349 -0.83 -7.42 -7.65
C THR A 349 0.18 -8.15 -6.78
N PRO A 350 0.01 -8.18 -5.44
CA PRO A 350 0.82 -9.02 -4.59
C PRO A 350 0.44 -10.49 -4.80
N ASP A 351 1.30 -11.41 -4.35
CA ASP A 351 0.99 -12.85 -4.37
C ASP A 351 -0.33 -13.15 -3.64
N TRP A 352 -0.63 -12.35 -2.62
CA TRP A 352 -1.83 -12.44 -1.78
C TRP A 352 -2.46 -11.06 -1.61
N PRO A 353 -3.43 -10.68 -2.46
CA PRO A 353 -4.13 -9.41 -2.31
C PRO A 353 -4.93 -9.41 -1.02
N GLN A 354 -4.57 -8.49 -0.12
CA GLN A 354 -5.30 -8.25 1.13
C GLN A 354 -6.24 -7.06 0.94
N PRO A 355 -7.41 -7.06 1.59
CA PRO A 355 -8.33 -5.94 1.51
C PRO A 355 -7.70 -4.71 2.16
N LEU A 356 -7.80 -3.57 1.48
CA LEU A 356 -7.39 -2.30 2.07
C LEU A 356 -8.35 -1.94 3.22
N GLN A 357 -7.77 -1.42 4.29
CA GLN A 357 -8.50 -0.97 5.48
C GLN A 357 -8.62 0.54 5.47
N PHE A 358 -9.84 1.01 5.70
CA PHE A 358 -10.17 2.41 5.81
C PHE A 358 -10.90 2.67 7.13
N ALA A 359 -10.93 3.93 7.54
CA ALA A 359 -11.63 4.30 8.75
C ALA A 359 -13.16 4.10 8.56
N PRO A 360 -13.86 3.45 9.51
CA PRO A 360 -15.27 3.07 9.35
C PRO A 360 -16.24 4.25 9.27
N GLU A 361 -15.77 5.45 9.61
CA GLU A 361 -16.53 6.70 9.50
C GLU A 361 -16.78 7.13 8.05
N PHE A 362 -16.00 6.58 7.10
CA PHE A 362 -16.13 6.89 5.70
C PHE A 362 -17.06 5.93 4.97
N ARG A 363 -17.90 6.52 4.10
CA ARG A 363 -18.50 5.80 2.98
C ARG A 363 -17.54 5.84 1.79
N LEU A 364 -17.02 4.68 1.42
CA LEU A 364 -16.02 4.58 0.35
C LEU A 364 -16.66 4.75 -1.03
N ILE A 365 -16.08 5.63 -1.85
CA ILE A 365 -16.29 5.66 -3.30
C ILE A 365 -15.10 4.93 -3.91
N PHE A 366 -15.25 3.64 -4.17
CA PHE A 366 -14.19 2.77 -4.65
C PHE A 366 -14.49 2.38 -6.10
N THR A 367 -14.02 3.15 -7.08
CA THR A 367 -14.36 2.94 -8.49
C THR A 367 -13.14 2.75 -9.38
N ARG A 368 -13.20 1.78 -10.30
CA ARG A 368 -12.14 1.51 -11.30
C ARG A 368 -10.73 1.33 -10.72
N ASN A 369 -10.60 0.63 -9.60
CA ASN A 369 -9.28 0.31 -9.05
C ASN A 369 -8.72 -0.95 -9.73
N GLN A 370 -7.46 -0.93 -10.13
CA GLN A 370 -6.89 -1.96 -11.00
C GLN A 370 -5.67 -2.62 -10.36
N PHE A 371 -5.59 -3.94 -10.45
CA PHE A 371 -4.44 -4.75 -10.10
C PHE A 371 -3.70 -5.13 -11.39
N ILE A 372 -2.51 -4.55 -11.61
CA ILE A 372 -1.83 -4.54 -12.92
C ILE A 372 -1.13 -5.87 -13.20
N ASN A 373 -0.57 -6.52 -12.17
CA ASN A 373 0.13 -7.77 -12.36
C ASN A 373 -0.88 -8.90 -12.61
N PRO A 374 -0.58 -9.84 -13.51
CA PRO A 374 -1.46 -10.97 -13.76
C PRO A 374 -1.73 -11.79 -12.49
N THR A 375 -2.97 -12.22 -12.33
CA THR A 375 -3.46 -13.04 -11.21
C THR A 375 -3.96 -14.38 -11.74
N THR A 376 -3.81 -15.43 -10.93
CA THR A 376 -4.31 -16.79 -11.22
C THR A 376 -5.70 -17.00 -10.61
N CYS A 377 -6.47 -17.96 -11.14
CA CYS A 377 -7.77 -18.30 -10.53
C CYS A 377 -7.63 -18.85 -9.11
N ALA A 378 -6.52 -19.52 -8.79
CA ALA A 378 -6.25 -20.02 -7.45
C ALA A 378 -6.10 -18.88 -6.43
N GLN A 379 -5.50 -17.75 -6.81
CA GLN A 379 -5.40 -16.55 -5.96
C GLN A 379 -6.77 -15.89 -5.80
N LEU A 380 -7.52 -15.73 -6.90
CA LEU A 380 -8.85 -15.12 -6.87
C LEU A 380 -9.85 -15.92 -6.03
N ASN A 381 -9.82 -17.25 -6.10
CA ASN A 381 -10.70 -18.10 -5.29
C ASN A 381 -10.47 -17.94 -3.78
N ARG A 382 -9.26 -17.57 -3.34
CA ARG A 382 -8.97 -17.33 -1.91
C ARG A 382 -9.53 -16.01 -1.41
N ILE A 383 -9.60 -14.99 -2.26
CA ILE A 383 -10.18 -13.69 -1.90
C ILE A 383 -11.69 -13.61 -2.20
N ARG A 384 -12.26 -14.61 -2.86
CA ARG A 384 -13.68 -14.67 -3.24
C ARG A 384 -14.62 -14.56 -2.05
N ASP A 385 -14.26 -15.11 -0.90
CA ASP A 385 -15.14 -15.10 0.27
C ASP A 385 -14.93 -13.84 1.14
N ASN A 386 -14.05 -12.92 0.71
CA ASN A 386 -13.78 -11.69 1.44
C ASN A 386 -14.85 -10.63 1.15
N GLU A 387 -15.45 -10.08 2.21
CA GLU A 387 -16.53 -9.10 2.12
C GLU A 387 -16.15 -7.85 1.30
N PHE A 388 -14.92 -7.34 1.45
CA PHE A 388 -14.47 -6.14 0.75
C PHE A 388 -14.42 -6.37 -0.77
N PHE A 389 -13.83 -7.49 -1.21
CA PHE A 389 -13.75 -7.82 -2.64
C PHE A 389 -15.12 -8.10 -3.24
N ASN A 390 -16.04 -8.70 -2.47
CA ASN A 390 -17.42 -8.92 -2.91
C ASN A 390 -18.20 -7.62 -3.05
N LEU A 391 -18.08 -6.71 -2.06
CA LEU A 391 -18.73 -5.40 -2.06
C LEU A 391 -18.33 -4.55 -3.27
N PHE A 392 -17.06 -4.61 -3.67
CA PHE A 392 -16.51 -3.84 -4.79
C PHE A 392 -16.19 -4.69 -6.02
N SER A 393 -16.86 -5.84 -6.17
CA SER A 393 -16.55 -6.83 -7.21
C SER A 393 -16.68 -6.31 -8.65
N SER A 394 -17.57 -5.34 -8.91
CA SER A 394 -17.70 -4.68 -10.21
C SER A 394 -16.68 -3.56 -10.45
N GLU A 395 -16.03 -3.07 -9.38
CA GLU A 395 -15.18 -1.88 -9.40
C GLU A 395 -13.69 -2.20 -9.21
N ILE A 396 -13.37 -3.42 -8.80
CA ILE A 396 -12.02 -3.98 -8.75
C ILE A 396 -11.76 -4.70 -10.06
N PHE A 397 -10.64 -4.39 -10.70
CA PHE A 397 -10.23 -4.99 -11.97
C PHE A 397 -8.92 -5.74 -11.80
N PHE A 398 -8.83 -6.94 -12.38
CA PHE A 398 -7.61 -7.74 -12.41
C PHE A 398 -7.21 -8.06 -13.85
N ARG A 399 -5.92 -8.32 -14.03
CA ARG A 399 -5.37 -8.97 -15.24
C ARG A 399 -5.26 -10.48 -14.97
N LEU A 400 -5.66 -11.33 -15.91
CA LEU A 400 -5.66 -12.80 -15.73
C LEU A 400 -4.50 -13.45 -16.53
N THR A 401 -3.69 -14.33 -15.90
CA THR A 401 -2.63 -15.11 -16.60
C THR A 401 -3.14 -16.35 -17.30
N ASP A 402 -4.06 -17.08 -16.66
CA ASP A 402 -4.29 -18.51 -16.92
C ASP A 402 -5.01 -18.79 -18.25
N TYR A 403 -5.43 -17.75 -18.97
CA TYR A 403 -6.11 -17.86 -20.27
C TYR A 403 -5.17 -17.62 -21.48
N MET A 404 -3.85 -17.51 -21.27
CA MET A 404 -2.88 -17.37 -22.37
C MET A 404 -2.53 -18.68 -23.10
N ILE A 405 -3.28 -19.76 -22.89
CA ILE A 405 -2.99 -21.08 -23.45
C ILE A 405 -4.03 -21.43 -24.53
N ASP A 406 -3.50 -21.75 -25.72
CA ASP A 406 -4.12 -22.47 -26.84
C ASP A 406 -4.62 -21.70 -28.07
N SER A 407 -4.23 -20.44 -28.25
CA SER A 407 -4.26 -19.81 -29.58
C SER A 407 -2.90 -19.97 -30.25
N GLY A 408 -2.64 -21.17 -30.80
CA GLY A 408 -1.40 -21.55 -31.50
C GLY A 408 -1.10 -20.80 -32.81
N SER A 409 -1.42 -19.51 -32.92
CA SER A 409 -1.15 -18.73 -34.10
C SER A 409 -0.84 -17.27 -33.76
N GLY A 410 0.45 -16.94 -33.82
CA GLY A 410 0.96 -15.60 -34.09
C GLY A 410 0.94 -14.64 -32.90
N GLU A 411 2.11 -14.06 -32.63
CA GLU A 411 2.35 -12.83 -31.87
C GLU A 411 1.07 -12.06 -31.49
N ILE A 412 0.45 -12.44 -30.38
CA ILE A 412 -0.63 -11.65 -29.80
C ILE A 412 0.08 -10.52 -29.05
N ASN A 413 0.17 -9.36 -29.70
CA ASN A 413 0.32 -8.08 -29.04
C ASN A 413 -0.46 -8.12 -27.73
N GLY A 414 0.28 -8.22 -26.61
CA GLY A 414 -0.27 -8.45 -25.27
C GLY A 414 -1.37 -7.45 -24.97
N ARG A 415 -2.62 -7.85 -25.21
CA ARG A 415 -3.76 -7.00 -24.89
C ARG A 415 -3.79 -6.89 -23.37
N ASN A 416 -3.57 -5.68 -22.89
CA ASN A 416 -3.68 -5.29 -21.49
C ASN A 416 -5.16 -5.28 -21.05
N ASP A 417 -5.92 -6.31 -21.42
CA ASP A 417 -7.34 -6.40 -21.11
C ASP A 417 -7.47 -6.66 -19.61
N VAL A 418 -8.20 -5.77 -18.95
CA VAL A 418 -8.51 -5.83 -17.52
C VAL A 418 -10.00 -6.10 -17.37
N PHE A 419 -10.34 -7.05 -16.50
CA PHE A 419 -11.72 -7.46 -16.28
C PHE A 419 -12.11 -7.25 -14.83
N SER A 420 -13.38 -6.95 -14.58
CA SER A 420 -13.87 -6.79 -13.21
C SER A 420 -13.80 -8.12 -12.45
N PHE A 421 -13.59 -8.04 -11.14
CA PHE A 421 -13.50 -9.22 -10.28
C PHE A 421 -14.73 -10.11 -10.40
N ALA A 422 -15.95 -9.52 -10.39
CA ALA A 422 -17.21 -10.23 -10.60
C ALA A 422 -17.23 -10.99 -11.93
N TYR A 423 -16.80 -10.35 -13.01
CA TYR A 423 -16.79 -10.97 -14.33
C TYR A 423 -15.79 -12.15 -14.39
N ILE A 424 -14.62 -12.00 -13.79
CA ILE A 424 -13.59 -13.06 -13.76
C ILE A 424 -14.07 -14.26 -12.96
N THR A 425 -14.60 -14.04 -11.75
CA THR A 425 -15.04 -15.12 -10.87
C THR A 425 -16.24 -15.87 -11.43
N GLU A 426 -17.18 -15.18 -12.07
CA GLU A 426 -18.37 -15.80 -12.68
C GLU A 426 -18.06 -16.58 -13.96
N ASN A 427 -17.16 -16.09 -14.82
CA ASN A 427 -16.98 -16.65 -16.16
C ASN A 427 -15.74 -17.52 -16.33
N PHE A 428 -14.67 -17.27 -15.57
CA PHE A 428 -13.37 -17.91 -15.80
C PHE A 428 -12.93 -18.83 -14.67
N CYS A 429 -13.19 -18.47 -13.41
CA CYS A 429 -12.73 -19.26 -12.26
C CYS A 429 -13.75 -20.26 -11.73
N ILE A 430 -14.65 -20.76 -12.61
CA ILE A 430 -15.56 -21.86 -12.27
C ILE A 430 -14.72 -23.09 -11.99
N GLU A 431 -14.70 -23.54 -10.73
CA GLU A 431 -14.01 -24.75 -10.36
C GLU A 431 -14.51 -25.92 -11.20
N THR A 432 -13.58 -26.56 -11.91
CA THR A 432 -13.76 -27.82 -12.65
C THR A 432 -14.22 -28.98 -11.75
N SER A 433 -14.41 -28.73 -10.44
CA SER A 433 -15.02 -29.65 -9.48
C SER A 433 -16.38 -30.16 -9.95
N TYR A 434 -17.25 -29.30 -10.51
CA TYR A 434 -18.55 -29.75 -11.02
C TYR A 434 -18.41 -30.73 -12.19
N PHE A 435 -17.38 -30.59 -13.02
CA PHE A 435 -17.15 -31.51 -14.13
C PHE A 435 -16.87 -32.93 -13.62
N TRP A 436 -16.08 -33.07 -12.55
CA TRP A 436 -15.84 -34.36 -11.90
C TRP A 436 -17.09 -34.93 -11.24
N TRP A 437 -17.91 -34.11 -10.59
CA TRP A 437 -19.19 -34.56 -10.04
C TRP A 437 -20.18 -34.98 -11.13
N ILE A 438 -20.20 -34.30 -12.29
CA ILE A 438 -21.01 -34.68 -13.44
C ILE A 438 -20.52 -36.02 -14.01
N ILE A 439 -19.21 -36.21 -14.19
CA ILE A 439 -18.64 -37.49 -14.63
C ILE A 439 -18.99 -38.61 -13.65
N LEU A 440 -18.79 -38.38 -12.35
CA LEU A 440 -19.13 -39.35 -11.31
C LEU A 440 -20.63 -39.69 -11.34
N GLY A 441 -21.50 -38.69 -11.50
CA GLY A 441 -22.94 -38.88 -11.66
C GLY A 441 -23.30 -39.71 -12.89
N ILE A 442 -22.64 -39.47 -14.03
CA ILE A 442 -22.83 -40.26 -15.26
C ILE A 442 -22.39 -41.71 -15.06
N ILE A 443 -21.23 -41.94 -14.43
CA ILE A 443 -20.72 -43.29 -14.13
C ILE A 443 -21.68 -44.04 -13.21
N LEU A 444 -22.17 -43.40 -12.15
CA LEU A 444 -23.14 -43.99 -11.23
C LEU A 444 -24.47 -44.34 -11.93
N PHE A 445 -24.94 -43.45 -12.81
CA PHE A 445 -26.15 -43.67 -13.62
C PHE A 445 -26.01 -44.86 -14.58
N LEU A 446 -24.87 -44.98 -15.27
CA LEU A 446 -24.58 -46.12 -16.15
C LEU A 446 -24.50 -47.45 -15.39
N LEU A 447 -23.90 -47.45 -14.19
CA LEU A 447 -23.87 -48.62 -13.30
C LEU A 447 -25.29 -49.04 -12.89
N LEU A 448 -26.16 -48.09 -12.54
CA LEU A 448 -27.54 -48.36 -12.17
C LEU A 448 -28.33 -48.96 -13.35
N LEU A 449 -28.16 -48.44 -14.56
CA LEU A 449 -28.77 -49.03 -15.77
C LEU A 449 -28.28 -50.45 -16.04
N LEU A 450 -26.99 -50.73 -15.82
CA LEU A 450 -26.42 -52.07 -15.98
C LEU A 450 -27.03 -53.06 -14.96
N VAL A 451 -27.20 -52.66 -13.70
CA VAL A 451 -27.88 -53.48 -12.68
C VAL A 451 -29.32 -53.77 -13.07
N ILE A 452 -30.08 -52.76 -13.50
CA ILE A 452 -31.46 -52.94 -13.97
C ILE A 452 -31.51 -53.92 -15.15
N PHE A 453 -30.61 -53.76 -16.12
CA PHE A 453 -30.51 -54.64 -17.27
C PHE A 453 -30.19 -56.09 -16.87
N MET A 454 -29.27 -56.29 -15.91
CA MET A 454 -28.96 -57.61 -15.37
C MET A 454 -30.15 -58.24 -14.63
N VAL A 455 -30.92 -57.46 -13.88
CA VAL A 455 -32.16 -57.93 -13.23
C VAL A 455 -33.19 -58.34 -14.28
N LEU A 456 -33.40 -57.54 -15.33
CA LEU A 456 -34.31 -57.85 -16.42
C LEU A 456 -33.89 -59.12 -17.17
N LEU A 457 -32.59 -59.29 -17.45
CA LEU A 457 -32.05 -60.52 -18.03
C LEU A 457 -32.28 -61.73 -17.12
N CYS A 458 -32.04 -61.61 -15.81
CA CYS A 458 -32.31 -62.67 -14.84
C CYS A 458 -33.79 -63.06 -14.80
N VAL A 459 -34.70 -62.08 -14.80
CA VAL A 459 -36.16 -62.32 -14.83
C VAL A 459 -36.56 -62.95 -16.15
N TRP A 460 -36.04 -62.47 -17.28
CA TRP A 460 -36.31 -63.03 -18.60
C TRP A 460 -35.81 -64.48 -18.72
N TRP A 461 -34.60 -64.77 -18.22
CA TRP A 461 -34.04 -66.13 -18.14
C TRP A 461 -34.90 -67.06 -17.28
N ARG A 462 -35.35 -66.61 -16.10
CA ARG A 462 -36.28 -67.40 -15.26
C ARG A 462 -37.58 -67.72 -16.01
N LYS A 463 -38.17 -66.73 -16.69
CA LYS A 463 -39.41 -66.88 -17.46
C LYS A 463 -39.23 -67.79 -18.68
N GLN A 464 -38.08 -67.76 -19.34
CA GLN A 464 -37.70 -68.72 -20.40
C GLN A 464 -37.56 -70.14 -19.87
N LYS A 465 -36.99 -70.31 -18.67
CA LYS A 465 -36.84 -71.63 -18.03
C LYS A 465 -38.20 -72.26 -17.69
N GLU A 466 -39.18 -71.46 -17.29
CA GLU A 466 -40.57 -71.94 -17.07
C GLU A 466 -41.25 -72.35 -18.37
N LYS A 467 -41.06 -71.59 -19.47
CA LYS A 467 -41.63 -71.94 -20.77
C LYS A 467 -41.01 -73.20 -21.40
N ARG A 468 -39.81 -73.63 -20.98
CA ARG A 468 -39.16 -74.86 -21.45
C ARG A 468 -39.54 -76.12 -20.62
N ARG A 469 -40.46 -76.02 -19.65
CA ARG A 469 -40.89 -77.15 -18.80
C ARG A 469 -42.32 -77.66 -19.04
N LEU A 470 -42.95 -77.37 -20.17
CA LEU A 470 -44.28 -77.90 -20.51
C LEU A 470 -44.34 -78.37 -21.96
N GLU A 471 -43.83 -79.58 -22.20
CA GLU A 471 -44.39 -80.53 -23.17
C GLU A 471 -43.98 -81.94 -22.73
N VAL A 472 -44.66 -82.43 -21.68
CA VAL A 472 -44.60 -83.84 -21.29
C VAL A 472 -45.76 -84.54 -21.98
N ILE A 473 -45.45 -85.19 -23.10
CA ILE A 473 -46.32 -86.13 -23.80
C ILE A 473 -46.52 -87.33 -22.87
N GLN A 474 -47.77 -87.63 -22.49
CA GLN A 474 -48.14 -88.87 -21.80
C GLN A 474 -48.32 -90.01 -22.81
N PRO A 475 -47.60 -91.13 -22.67
CA PRO A 475 -48.04 -92.41 -23.22
C PRO A 475 -48.74 -93.25 -22.14
N GLU A 476 -49.93 -93.74 -22.47
CA GLU A 476 -50.57 -94.88 -21.79
C GLU A 476 -49.74 -96.15 -22.00
N GLY A 477 -49.55 -96.95 -20.95
CA GLY A 477 -48.86 -98.23 -21.02
C GLY A 477 -49.12 -99.10 -19.80
N LYS A 478 -49.87 -100.18 -20.03
CA LYS A 478 -50.28 -101.19 -19.06
C LYS A 478 -49.10 -102.05 -18.56
N THR A 479 -49.16 -102.41 -17.27
CA THR A 479 -48.72 -103.66 -16.60
C THR A 479 -47.49 -104.44 -17.08
N TYR A 480 -46.45 -104.52 -16.25
CA TYR A 480 -45.61 -105.70 -15.91
C TYR A 480 -44.92 -105.39 -14.55
N ARG A 481 -45.34 -105.98 -13.43
CA ARG A 481 -44.85 -107.21 -12.76
C ARG A 481 -43.33 -107.22 -12.42
N GLU A 482 -43.07 -107.01 -11.12
CA GLU A 482 -41.96 -107.47 -10.25
C GLU A 482 -40.58 -107.80 -10.85
N THR A 483 -39.53 -107.15 -10.34
CA THR A 483 -38.40 -107.84 -9.66
C THR A 483 -37.46 -106.84 -8.98
N GLN A 484 -37.06 -107.18 -7.75
CA GLN A 484 -35.93 -106.61 -7.00
C GLN A 484 -34.59 -106.89 -7.71
N ILE A 485 -33.55 -106.09 -7.41
CA ILE A 485 -32.19 -106.46 -6.95
C ILE A 485 -31.25 -105.23 -7.09
N VAL A 486 -30.80 -104.59 -5.99
CA VAL A 486 -29.52 -104.71 -5.24
C VAL A 486 -28.43 -103.68 -5.64
N MET A 487 -27.97 -102.95 -4.59
CA MET A 487 -26.66 -102.31 -4.26
C MET A 487 -25.57 -101.99 -5.31
N GLN A 488 -24.99 -100.78 -5.18
CA GLN A 488 -23.56 -100.47 -4.91
C GLN A 488 -23.40 -98.93 -4.78
N ILE A 489 -23.19 -98.35 -3.60
CA ILE A 489 -21.90 -97.92 -2.98
C ILE A 489 -20.86 -97.38 -3.98
N GLU A 490 -20.56 -96.08 -3.90
CA GLU A 490 -19.16 -95.62 -3.74
C GLU A 490 -19.06 -94.20 -3.16
N ASN A 491 -18.29 -94.10 -2.08
CA ASN A 491 -17.85 -92.92 -1.34
C ASN A 491 -16.84 -92.12 -2.15
N HIS A 492 -16.86 -90.78 -2.06
CA HIS A 492 -15.69 -89.90 -1.88
C HIS A 492 -16.26 -88.66 -1.16
N GLY A 493 -15.93 -88.33 0.09
CA GLY A 493 -14.62 -88.38 0.71
C GLY A 493 -14.06 -86.96 0.83
N LEU A 494 -14.31 -86.35 1.99
CA LEU A 494 -13.39 -85.51 2.78
C LEU A 494 -12.77 -84.23 2.18
N LEU A 495 -13.06 -83.05 2.76
CA LEU A 495 -12.40 -82.43 3.95
C LEU A 495 -11.08 -81.73 3.64
N LYS A 496 -11.08 -80.40 3.83
CA LYS A 496 -10.10 -79.57 4.56
C LYS A 496 -10.66 -78.13 4.55
N THR A 497 -11.20 -77.54 5.63
CA THR A 497 -10.56 -76.98 6.86
C THR A 497 -9.27 -76.21 6.56
N ASP A 498 -8.94 -75.08 7.16
CA ASP A 498 -9.56 -74.11 8.08
C ASP A 498 -8.47 -73.02 8.21
N LEU A 499 -8.87 -71.75 8.39
CA LEU A 499 -8.30 -70.73 9.30
C LEU A 499 -8.75 -69.32 8.89
#